data_AF-M2RBW3-F1
#
_entry.id   AF-M2RBW3-F1
#
_cell.length_a   1.000
_cell.length_b   1.000
_cell.length_c   1.000
_cell.angle_alpha   90.00
_cell.angle_beta   90.00
_cell.angle_gamma   90.00
#
_symmetry.space_group_name_H-M   'P 1'
#
loop_
_entity.id
_entity.type
_entity.pdbx_description
1 polymer ?
#
loop_
_entity_poly.entity_id
_entity_poly.type
_entity_poly.pdbx_seq_one_letter_code
_entity_poly.pdbx_strand_id
1 'polypeptide(L)'
;MHEVGASTSTGSGSTWPWLPVELYVHILTSLPPSDAGLTTLVSCLSANSVLRSAALTSSLWEPFYRARYTECVEEREAELRATYGGDWRLLFRARRRVDRAALRELDETAAELAGRHRKASRFAKEYSFDVWNALEREAHLPPPRIFRRDTQGGPNDDSDGENDISHALPRRYWARVMLGVIARRYAIEKLVRVCAGDESIDFEETLACLSAFYDESPKRILRQLDDLATLCRTYLAQWNTELDSNGNEFDLRVICTRVRDFLRNHGFTPAEGLDFHDPLNQFPHAFLNDHRRSIPMSLVYVFTGICRRLGIDAAPVNYPERVLAHVTAPGPHGATLLFDVFNGRSPVDRASVAGGGTVSDFLLPCAPVVMLQRAANNIINFVQFQRVHRSASLTEANLWADYAACTCFLLRTQEAHLATHITQFKPYDGIAVLCDVLAPVLNANARRVLEEQAGDIEKQDEQRAQTKYRRSEHKVAHFVGLVFKHARYGYTGCITGWEPKCAASVEWQAQMEVFKLPRGAKQPFYTVIAMDGHKRYVAEENIIPIVLTKDIAQTLFESRSSFSRFFEGAELGGAVGRGRLLLSAELRSVYPEDDAAGAAWAAEGDPSVSTSCRAQVLTY
;
A
#
# COMPACT_ATOMS: atom_id res chain seq x y z
N MET A 1 -57.81 7.76 74.73
CA MET A 1 -56.62 7.31 75.47
C MET A 1 -55.40 7.73 74.67
N HIS A 2 -54.42 8.30 75.37
CA HIS A 2 -53.23 8.99 74.88
C HIS A 2 -52.29 8.15 74.00
N GLU A 3 -51.51 8.90 73.20
CA GLU A 3 -50.11 8.67 72.75
C GLU A 3 -49.84 7.58 71.69
N VAL A 4 -49.45 7.96 70.46
CA VAL A 4 -48.12 8.46 69.98
C VAL A 4 -47.07 7.35 69.93
N GLY A 5 -46.64 6.99 68.72
CA GLY A 5 -45.52 6.05 68.53
C GLY A 5 -45.32 5.55 67.09
N ALA A 6 -44.95 6.46 66.20
CA ALA A 6 -44.17 6.26 64.95
C ALA A 6 -44.50 5.08 64.02
N SER A 7 -45.21 5.44 62.94
CA SER A 7 -45.08 4.86 61.61
C SER A 7 -43.62 4.79 61.14
N THR A 8 -43.12 3.60 60.83
CA THR A 8 -42.17 3.41 59.72
C THR A 8 -42.72 2.30 58.83
N SER A 9 -43.34 2.75 57.74
CA SER A 9 -43.76 1.92 56.62
C SER A 9 -42.57 1.11 56.13
N THR A 10 -42.79 -0.19 55.98
CA THR A 10 -42.01 -1.11 55.16
C THR A 10 -41.86 -0.54 53.75
N GLY A 11 -40.78 0.21 53.52
CA GLY A 11 -40.36 0.63 52.20
C GLY A 11 -39.83 -0.59 51.46
N SER A 12 -40.57 -1.02 50.44
CA SER A 12 -40.09 -1.92 49.40
C SER A 12 -38.65 -1.60 49.03
N GLY A 13 -37.77 -2.60 49.07
CA GLY A 13 -36.43 -2.50 48.49
C GLY A 13 -36.55 -2.20 47.01
N SER A 14 -36.54 -0.91 46.65
CA SER A 14 -36.56 -0.43 45.28
C SER A 14 -35.24 -0.85 44.64
N THR A 15 -35.32 -1.89 43.81
CA THR A 15 -34.35 -2.23 42.77
C THR A 15 -33.87 -0.94 42.10
N TRP A 16 -32.55 -0.75 42.01
CA TRP A 16 -31.89 0.37 41.33
C TRP A 16 -32.67 0.81 40.08
N PRO A 17 -32.99 2.09 39.89
CA PRO A 17 -33.80 2.50 38.75
C PRO A 17 -32.95 2.36 37.50
N TRP A 18 -33.24 1.33 36.70
CA TRP A 18 -32.72 1.23 35.34
C TRP A 18 -33.12 2.51 34.60
N LEU A 19 -32.16 3.19 33.98
CA LEU A 19 -32.46 4.36 33.14
C LEU A 19 -33.45 3.92 32.04
N PRO A 20 -34.35 4.81 31.59
CA PRO A 20 -35.12 4.57 30.38
C PRO A 20 -34.22 4.23 29.19
N VAL A 21 -34.70 3.40 28.26
CA VAL A 21 -33.94 2.92 27.09
C VAL A 21 -33.43 4.12 26.26
N GLU A 22 -34.20 5.19 26.19
CA GLU A 22 -33.89 6.43 25.48
C GLU A 22 -32.63 7.11 26.04
N LEU A 23 -32.43 7.06 27.37
CA LEU A 23 -31.21 7.58 27.99
C LEU A 23 -30.01 6.69 27.69
N TYR A 24 -30.18 5.37 27.65
CA TYR A 24 -29.11 4.47 27.19
C TYR A 24 -28.75 4.73 25.73
N VAL A 25 -29.74 4.93 24.84
CA VAL A 25 -29.49 5.30 23.44
C VAL A 25 -28.71 6.60 23.39
N HIS A 26 -29.11 7.63 24.13
CA HIS A 26 -28.40 8.90 24.19
C HIS A 26 -26.96 8.75 24.70
N ILE A 27 -26.73 7.99 25.77
CA ILE A 27 -25.37 7.69 26.27
C ILE A 27 -24.53 7.01 25.19
N LEU A 28 -25.11 6.05 24.46
CA LEU A 28 -24.41 5.33 23.39
C LEU A 28 -24.10 6.22 22.17
N THR A 29 -24.81 7.33 21.94
CA THR A 29 -24.45 8.30 20.88
C THR A 29 -23.11 8.98 21.13
N SER A 30 -22.67 9.05 22.39
CA SER A 30 -21.38 9.62 22.77
C SER A 30 -20.19 8.68 22.53
N LEU A 31 -20.44 7.44 22.10
CA LEU A 31 -19.35 6.53 21.76
C LEU A 31 -18.60 7.04 20.52
N PRO A 32 -17.26 7.13 20.57
CA PRO A 32 -16.48 7.55 19.42
C PRO A 32 -16.61 6.50 18.30
N PRO A 33 -16.67 6.89 17.01
CA PRO A 33 -16.71 5.97 15.88
C PRO A 33 -15.35 5.30 15.63
N SER A 34 -14.84 4.58 16.63
CA SER A 34 -13.56 3.88 16.67
C SER A 34 -13.77 2.38 16.94
N ASP A 35 -12.71 1.57 16.84
CA ASP A 35 -12.81 0.14 17.16
C ASP A 35 -13.14 -0.11 18.63
N ALA A 36 -12.63 0.73 19.54
CA ALA A 36 -12.98 0.67 20.96
C ALA A 36 -14.47 0.99 21.18
N GLY A 37 -14.96 2.08 20.57
CA GLY A 37 -16.39 2.44 20.66
C GLY A 37 -17.29 1.36 20.07
N LEU A 38 -16.90 0.77 18.93
CA LEU A 38 -17.64 -0.32 18.30
C LEU A 38 -17.66 -1.57 19.18
N THR A 39 -16.53 -1.91 19.79
CA THR A 39 -16.41 -3.05 20.72
C THR A 39 -17.33 -2.87 21.92
N THR A 40 -17.40 -1.66 22.47
CA THR A 40 -18.36 -1.31 23.54
C THR A 40 -19.81 -1.46 23.07
N LEU A 41 -20.17 -0.88 21.91
CA LEU A 41 -21.52 -0.98 21.36
C LEU A 41 -21.94 -2.44 21.11
N VAL A 42 -21.04 -3.26 20.57
CA VAL A 42 -21.28 -4.70 20.36
C VAL A 42 -21.40 -5.43 21.70
N SER A 43 -20.60 -5.07 22.70
CA SER A 43 -20.67 -5.67 24.04
C SER A 43 -22.02 -5.39 24.71
N CYS A 44 -22.60 -4.20 24.50
CA CYS A 44 -23.95 -3.86 24.97
C CYS A 44 -25.04 -4.80 24.42
N LEU A 45 -24.90 -5.34 23.21
CA LEU A 45 -25.85 -6.32 22.65
C LEU A 45 -25.89 -7.62 23.46
N SER A 46 -24.78 -7.99 24.09
CA SER A 46 -24.61 -9.23 24.85
C SER A 46 -24.80 -9.04 26.35
N ALA A 47 -24.83 -7.80 26.86
CA ALA A 47 -24.83 -7.52 28.30
C ALA A 47 -26.16 -7.84 29.00
N ASN A 48 -27.27 -7.21 28.62
CA ASN A 48 -28.61 -7.46 29.17
C ASN A 48 -29.71 -7.00 28.19
N SER A 49 -30.98 -7.25 28.49
CA SER A 49 -32.11 -6.92 27.60
C SER A 49 -32.28 -5.42 27.33
N VAL A 50 -32.08 -4.57 28.34
CA VAL A 50 -32.24 -3.10 28.21
C VAL A 50 -31.14 -2.52 27.32
N LEU A 51 -29.87 -2.86 27.60
CA LEU A 51 -28.73 -2.43 26.79
C LEU A 51 -28.78 -3.01 25.37
N ARG A 52 -29.26 -4.25 25.22
CA ARG A 52 -29.49 -4.83 23.89
C ARG A 52 -30.54 -4.05 23.12
N SER A 53 -31.65 -3.69 23.75
CA SER A 53 -32.70 -2.87 23.12
C SER A 53 -32.15 -1.51 22.69
N ALA A 54 -31.36 -0.85 23.54
CA ALA A 54 -30.74 0.42 23.20
C ALA A 54 -29.74 0.28 22.02
N ALA A 55 -28.82 -0.69 22.09
CA ALA A 55 -27.79 -0.92 21.07
C ALA A 55 -28.34 -1.43 19.73
N LEU A 56 -29.59 -1.94 19.68
CA LEU A 56 -30.27 -2.30 18.43
C LEU A 56 -30.78 -1.09 17.64
N THR A 57 -30.77 0.12 18.22
CA THR A 57 -31.17 1.36 17.54
C THR A 57 -30.28 1.63 16.32
N SER A 58 -30.88 1.68 15.13
CA SER A 58 -30.17 1.79 13.85
C SER A 58 -29.22 3.00 13.78
N SER A 59 -29.68 4.19 14.15
CA SER A 59 -28.90 5.43 14.03
C SER A 59 -27.58 5.43 14.82
N LEU A 60 -27.46 4.61 15.87
CA LEU A 60 -26.20 4.44 16.61
C LEU A 60 -25.09 3.83 15.74
N TRP A 61 -25.43 3.10 14.68
CA TRP A 61 -24.48 2.40 13.82
C TRP A 61 -23.99 3.27 12.66
N GLU A 62 -24.69 4.36 12.32
CA GLU A 62 -24.35 5.24 11.20
C GLU A 62 -22.93 5.83 11.30
N PRO A 63 -22.52 6.43 12.44
CA PRO A 63 -21.18 7.00 12.56
C PRO A 63 -20.08 5.94 12.39
N PHE A 64 -20.29 4.75 12.96
CA PHE A 64 -19.36 3.62 12.82
C PHE A 64 -19.29 3.10 11.38
N TYR A 65 -20.43 3.05 10.68
CA TYR A 65 -20.48 2.64 9.28
C TYR A 65 -19.68 3.59 8.41
N ARG A 66 -19.97 4.89 8.50
CA ARG A 66 -19.31 5.93 7.69
C ARG A 66 -17.82 6.05 7.99
N ALA A 67 -17.43 5.94 9.27
CA ALA A 67 -16.03 5.98 9.65
C ALA A 67 -15.24 4.74 9.18
N ARG A 68 -15.90 3.56 9.12
CA ARG A 68 -15.24 2.31 8.75
C ARG A 68 -15.16 2.09 7.23
N TYR A 69 -16.25 2.35 6.51
CA TYR A 69 -16.37 2.05 5.09
C TYR A 69 -16.30 3.35 4.28
N THR A 70 -15.06 3.76 4.00
CA THR A 70 -14.77 4.95 3.19
C THR A 70 -14.50 4.60 1.72
N GLU A 71 -14.30 3.31 1.43
CA GLU A 71 -14.11 2.78 0.08
C GLU A 71 -15.10 1.63 -0.18
N CYS A 72 -15.68 1.64 -1.39
CA CYS A 72 -16.65 0.66 -1.83
C CYS A 72 -16.72 0.65 -3.36
N VAL A 73 -17.41 -0.35 -3.91
CA VAL A 73 -17.93 -0.30 -5.28
C VAL A 73 -19.29 0.42 -5.23
N GLU A 74 -19.41 1.55 -5.93
CA GLU A 74 -20.54 2.46 -5.83
C GLU A 74 -21.88 1.78 -6.16
N GLU A 75 -21.90 0.94 -7.19
CA GLU A 75 -23.11 0.21 -7.61
C GLU A 75 -23.58 -0.76 -6.52
N ARG A 76 -22.65 -1.53 -5.94
CA ARG A 76 -22.95 -2.51 -4.88
C ARG A 76 -23.37 -1.84 -3.58
N GLU A 77 -22.75 -0.71 -3.24
CA GLU A 77 -23.16 0.10 -2.08
C GLU A 77 -24.57 0.67 -2.28
N ALA A 78 -24.92 1.12 -3.51
CA ALA A 78 -26.26 1.58 -3.84
C ALA A 78 -27.31 0.45 -3.74
N GLU A 79 -27.02 -0.74 -4.26
CA GLU A 79 -27.86 -1.94 -4.13
C GLU A 79 -28.06 -2.34 -2.65
N LEU A 80 -26.99 -2.26 -1.86
CA LEU A 80 -27.04 -2.56 -0.43
C LEU A 80 -27.96 -1.58 0.31
N ARG A 81 -27.85 -0.28 0.01
CA ARG A 81 -28.73 0.76 0.55
C ARG A 81 -30.18 0.61 0.09
N ALA A 82 -30.42 0.19 -1.16
CA ALA A 82 -31.76 -0.12 -1.63
C ALA A 82 -32.37 -1.30 -0.88
N THR A 83 -31.56 -2.30 -0.52
CA THR A 83 -32.00 -3.52 0.18
C THR A 83 -32.36 -3.26 1.64
N TYR A 84 -31.54 -2.49 2.37
CA TYR A 84 -31.70 -2.30 3.82
C TYR A 84 -32.23 -0.92 4.22
N GLY A 85 -32.41 -0.01 3.27
CA GLY A 85 -32.90 1.34 3.52
C GLY A 85 -32.01 2.09 4.52
N GLY A 86 -32.65 2.74 5.51
CA GLY A 86 -31.98 3.44 6.62
C GLY A 86 -31.59 2.57 7.80
N ASP A 87 -31.59 1.23 7.69
CA ASP A 87 -31.12 0.35 8.75
C ASP A 87 -29.59 0.18 8.69
N TRP A 88 -28.88 1.14 9.28
CA TRP A 88 -27.42 1.19 9.38
C TRP A 88 -26.81 -0.01 10.09
N ARG A 89 -27.54 -0.64 11.02
CA ARG A 89 -27.07 -1.85 11.70
C ARG A 89 -27.05 -3.04 10.74
N LEU A 90 -28.10 -3.20 9.93
CA LEU A 90 -28.15 -4.25 8.90
C LEU A 90 -27.13 -4.00 7.80
N LEU A 91 -26.96 -2.75 7.35
CA LEU A 91 -25.88 -2.35 6.42
C LEU A 91 -24.50 -2.73 6.98
N PHE A 92 -24.20 -2.33 8.22
CA PHE A 92 -22.95 -2.63 8.89
C PHE A 92 -22.73 -4.14 9.00
N ARG A 93 -23.76 -4.89 9.39
CA ARG A 93 -23.71 -6.35 9.49
C ARG A 93 -23.44 -7.00 8.13
N ALA A 94 -24.03 -6.50 7.05
CA ALA A 94 -23.84 -7.02 5.71
C ALA A 94 -22.39 -6.81 5.24
N ARG A 95 -21.87 -5.57 5.31
CA ARG A 95 -20.46 -5.27 5.00
C ARG A 95 -19.49 -6.10 5.85
N ARG A 96 -19.78 -6.25 7.15
CA ARG A 96 -18.92 -7.02 8.05
C ARG A 96 -18.86 -8.52 7.72
N ARG A 97 -19.89 -9.08 7.05
CA ARG A 97 -19.83 -10.46 6.55
C ARG A 97 -18.84 -10.58 5.38
N VAL A 98 -18.83 -9.60 4.48
CA VAL A 98 -17.91 -9.53 3.35
C VAL A 98 -16.48 -9.37 3.85
N ASP A 99 -16.23 -8.42 4.78
CA ASP A 99 -14.94 -8.28 5.48
C ASP A 99 -14.45 -9.64 6.01
N ARG A 100 -15.30 -10.33 6.78
CA ARG A 100 -14.92 -11.60 7.42
C ARG A 100 -14.65 -12.71 6.42
N ALA A 101 -15.34 -12.73 5.28
CA ALA A 101 -15.08 -13.70 4.23
C ALA A 101 -13.71 -13.46 3.59
N ALA A 102 -13.44 -12.21 3.21
CA ALA A 102 -12.15 -11.81 2.65
C ALA A 102 -10.99 -12.02 3.64
N LEU A 103 -11.17 -11.71 4.93
CA LEU A 103 -10.11 -11.92 5.93
C LEU A 103 -9.81 -13.41 6.17
N ARG A 104 -10.80 -14.31 6.11
CA ARG A 104 -10.54 -15.75 6.14
C ARG A 104 -9.72 -16.20 4.93
N GLU A 105 -10.09 -15.74 3.75
CA GLU A 105 -9.36 -16.06 2.51
C GLU A 105 -7.94 -15.45 2.50
N LEU A 106 -7.74 -14.31 3.17
CA LEU A 106 -6.44 -13.71 3.40
C LEU A 106 -5.57 -14.60 4.31
N ASP A 107 -6.12 -15.08 5.42
CA ASP A 107 -5.44 -16.02 6.33
C ASP A 107 -5.06 -17.31 5.59
N GLU A 108 -5.97 -17.85 4.76
CA GLU A 108 -5.69 -19.00 3.89
C GLU A 108 -4.59 -18.70 2.86
N THR A 109 -4.54 -17.49 2.30
CA THR A 109 -3.46 -17.08 1.37
C THR A 109 -2.10 -17.05 2.08
N ALA A 110 -2.07 -16.58 3.33
CA ALA A 110 -0.86 -16.52 4.12
C ALA A 110 -0.35 -17.91 4.50
N ALA A 111 -1.26 -18.84 4.81
CA ALA A 111 -0.92 -20.20 5.23
C ALA A 111 -0.62 -21.15 4.04
N GLU A 112 -1.40 -21.06 2.96
CA GLU A 112 -1.34 -21.99 1.83
C GLU A 112 -0.58 -21.37 0.65
N LEU A 113 0.44 -22.08 0.15
CA LEU A 113 1.22 -21.62 -1.00
C LEU A 113 0.47 -21.78 -2.33
N ALA A 114 -0.36 -22.82 -2.44
CA ALA A 114 -1.06 -23.15 -3.68
C ALA A 114 -2.26 -22.22 -3.92
N GLY A 115 -2.55 -21.94 -5.19
CA GLY A 115 -3.73 -21.21 -5.64
C GLY A 115 -3.73 -19.71 -5.35
N ARG A 116 -2.59 -19.12 -4.94
CA ARG A 116 -2.51 -17.69 -4.54
C ARG A 116 -2.86 -16.73 -5.68
N HIS A 117 -2.46 -17.04 -6.91
CA HIS A 117 -2.81 -16.23 -8.08
C HIS A 117 -4.33 -16.18 -8.31
N ARG A 118 -5.02 -17.31 -8.11
CA ARG A 118 -6.47 -17.38 -8.22
C ARG A 118 -7.17 -16.67 -7.08
N LYS A 119 -6.67 -16.79 -5.84
CA LYS A 119 -7.14 -16.02 -4.68
C LYS A 119 -7.03 -14.51 -4.96
N ALA A 120 -5.87 -14.04 -5.45
CA ALA A 120 -5.67 -12.64 -5.85
C ALA A 120 -6.66 -12.17 -6.93
N SER A 121 -6.96 -13.01 -7.93
CA SER A 121 -7.99 -12.72 -8.94
C SER A 121 -9.39 -12.57 -8.32
N ARG A 122 -9.78 -13.44 -7.39
CA ARG A 122 -11.05 -13.30 -6.65
C ARG A 122 -11.10 -12.04 -5.81
N PHE A 123 -10.01 -11.67 -5.12
CA PHE A 123 -9.94 -10.41 -4.39
C PHE A 123 -10.21 -9.20 -5.28
N ALA A 124 -9.64 -9.17 -6.48
CA ALA A 124 -9.83 -8.07 -7.40
C ALA A 124 -11.24 -8.01 -8.01
N LYS A 125 -11.81 -9.17 -8.38
CA LYS A 125 -13.08 -9.27 -9.12
C LYS A 125 -14.31 -9.30 -8.20
N GLU A 126 -14.26 -10.14 -7.17
CA GLU A 126 -15.43 -10.44 -6.34
C GLU A 126 -15.53 -9.50 -5.15
N TYR A 127 -14.44 -9.29 -4.41
CA TYR A 127 -14.46 -8.36 -3.26
C TYR A 127 -14.22 -6.91 -3.67
N SER A 128 -13.18 -6.63 -4.47
CA SER A 128 -12.80 -5.29 -4.92
C SER A 128 -12.71 -4.28 -3.76
N PHE A 129 -13.06 -3.01 -4.01
CA PHE A 129 -13.03 -1.95 -3.00
C PHE A 129 -13.94 -2.18 -1.79
N ASP A 130 -14.84 -3.16 -1.81
CA ASP A 130 -15.73 -3.43 -0.68
C ASP A 130 -14.99 -3.95 0.56
N VAL A 131 -13.80 -4.51 0.38
CA VAL A 131 -12.96 -5.00 1.48
C VAL A 131 -11.71 -4.14 1.71
N TRP A 132 -11.59 -3.02 0.98
CA TRP A 132 -10.41 -2.17 1.03
C TRP A 132 -10.05 -1.75 2.45
N ASN A 133 -11.00 -1.16 3.19
CA ASN A 133 -10.75 -0.70 4.55
C ASN A 133 -10.44 -1.85 5.53
N ALA A 134 -10.96 -3.06 5.29
CA ALA A 134 -10.64 -4.23 6.10
C ALA A 134 -9.20 -4.69 5.85
N LEU A 135 -8.80 -4.83 4.58
CA LEU A 135 -7.44 -5.18 4.20
C LEU A 135 -6.43 -4.09 4.64
N GLU A 136 -6.80 -2.82 4.53
CA GLU A 136 -5.95 -1.72 4.99
C GLU A 136 -5.61 -1.84 6.47
N ARG A 137 -6.59 -2.19 7.32
CA ARG A 137 -6.34 -2.40 8.75
C ARG A 137 -5.36 -3.55 8.99
N GLU A 138 -5.46 -4.62 8.21
CA GLU A 138 -4.51 -5.74 8.26
C GLU A 138 -3.11 -5.34 7.78
N ALA A 139 -3.02 -4.53 6.72
CA ALA A 139 -1.78 -3.98 6.17
C ALA A 139 -1.03 -3.08 7.17
N HIS A 140 -1.75 -2.51 8.14
CA HIS A 140 -1.24 -1.58 9.14
C HIS A 140 -1.17 -2.17 10.57
N LEU A 141 -1.44 -3.46 10.77
CA LEU A 141 -1.25 -4.11 12.07
C LEU A 141 0.13 -3.79 12.65
N PRO A 142 0.29 -3.45 13.94
CA PRO A 142 1.60 -3.14 14.49
C PRO A 142 2.57 -4.32 14.30
N PRO A 143 3.85 -4.09 13.91
CA PRO A 143 4.80 -5.17 13.80
C PRO A 143 5.17 -5.68 15.21
N PRO A 144 5.70 -6.90 15.35
CA PRO A 144 6.23 -7.39 16.62
C PRO A 144 7.21 -6.41 17.26
N ARG A 145 7.23 -6.31 18.60
CA ARG A 145 8.03 -5.32 19.35
C ARG A 145 9.49 -5.26 18.91
N ILE A 146 10.10 -6.41 18.60
CA ILE A 146 11.49 -6.51 18.15
C ILE A 146 11.81 -5.70 16.89
N PHE A 147 10.81 -5.44 16.03
CA PHE A 147 10.97 -4.67 14.80
C PHE A 147 10.55 -3.20 14.94
N ARG A 148 10.08 -2.75 16.12
CA ARG A 148 9.70 -1.34 16.35
C ARG A 148 10.93 -0.54 16.76
N ARG A 149 11.15 0.63 16.14
CA ARG A 149 12.17 1.58 16.58
C ARG A 149 11.78 2.23 17.91
N ASP A 150 12.76 2.49 18.77
CA ASP A 150 12.56 3.02 20.13
C ASP A 150 12.14 4.51 20.17
N THR A 151 11.80 5.11 19.03
CA THR A 151 11.54 6.55 18.88
C THR A 151 10.07 6.96 19.01
N GLN A 152 9.24 6.17 19.70
CA GLN A 152 7.85 6.55 20.04
C GLN A 152 7.47 6.29 21.51
N GLY A 153 8.44 6.22 22.42
CA GLY A 153 8.17 6.21 23.86
C GLY A 153 8.96 7.30 24.57
N GLY A 154 8.28 8.29 25.14
CA GLY A 154 8.85 8.98 26.30
C GLY A 154 9.08 7.98 27.44
N PRO A 155 9.78 8.35 28.53
CA PRO A 155 10.17 7.43 29.61
C PRO A 155 9.02 6.74 30.38
N ASN A 156 7.76 6.89 29.94
CA ASN A 156 6.54 6.43 30.60
C ASN A 156 5.58 5.65 29.68
N ASP A 157 5.98 5.22 28.47
CA ASP A 157 5.11 4.35 27.65
C ASP A 157 5.37 2.86 27.99
N ASP A 158 5.21 2.54 29.27
CA ASP A 158 5.03 1.18 29.77
C ASP A 158 3.62 0.70 29.38
N SER A 159 3.35 0.58 28.07
CA SER A 159 2.25 -0.26 27.58
C SER A 159 2.66 -1.74 27.70
N ASP A 160 2.93 -2.15 28.94
CA ASP A 160 3.25 -3.51 29.39
C ASP A 160 2.09 -4.51 29.19
N GLY A 161 1.02 -4.12 28.48
CA GLY A 161 -0.19 -4.92 28.30
C GLY A 161 -0.49 -5.39 26.87
N GLU A 162 0.15 -4.88 25.82
CA GLU A 162 -0.19 -5.27 24.44
C GLU A 162 0.72 -6.39 23.92
N ASN A 163 0.24 -7.63 24.00
CA ASN A 163 0.91 -8.80 23.43
C ASN A 163 1.08 -8.67 21.92
N ASP A 164 2.19 -9.19 21.38
CA ASP A 164 2.41 -9.23 19.93
C ASP A 164 1.25 -9.95 19.22
N ILE A 165 0.76 -9.35 18.15
CA ILE A 165 -0.33 -9.92 17.36
C ILE A 165 0.22 -11.11 16.58
N SER A 166 -0.37 -12.28 16.79
CA SER A 166 0.00 -13.52 16.09
C SER A 166 -0.09 -13.35 14.57
N HIS A 167 0.95 -13.81 13.86
CA HIS A 167 1.06 -13.75 12.40
C HIS A 167 0.92 -12.34 11.79
N ALA A 168 1.20 -11.28 12.55
CA ALA A 168 1.04 -9.90 12.08
C ALA A 168 1.82 -9.61 10.78
N LEU A 169 3.08 -10.05 10.67
CA LEU A 169 3.91 -9.75 9.51
C LEU A 169 3.39 -10.38 8.21
N PRO A 170 3.12 -11.70 8.12
CA PRO A 170 2.50 -12.28 6.92
C PRO A 170 1.15 -11.65 6.57
N ARG A 171 0.30 -11.37 7.56
CA ARG A 171 -0.99 -10.70 7.33
C ARG A 171 -0.81 -9.32 6.71
N ARG A 172 0.12 -8.51 7.24
CA ARG A 172 0.45 -7.19 6.66
C ARG A 172 0.88 -7.32 5.20
N TYR A 173 1.78 -8.25 4.90
CA TYR A 173 2.31 -8.45 3.56
C TYR A 173 1.20 -8.84 2.57
N TRP A 174 0.44 -9.89 2.88
CA TRP A 174 -0.60 -10.39 1.99
C TRP A 174 -1.75 -9.41 1.84
N ALA A 175 -2.11 -8.66 2.89
CA ALA A 175 -3.11 -7.62 2.80
C ALA A 175 -2.68 -6.52 1.80
N ARG A 176 -1.41 -6.09 1.86
CA ARG A 176 -0.86 -5.13 0.88
C ARG A 176 -0.83 -5.68 -0.53
N VAL A 177 -0.50 -6.96 -0.71
CA VAL A 177 -0.58 -7.61 -2.03
C VAL A 177 -2.02 -7.52 -2.57
N MET A 178 -3.02 -7.89 -1.77
CA MET A 178 -4.43 -7.86 -2.22
C MET A 178 -4.94 -6.45 -2.49
N LEU A 179 -4.60 -5.46 -1.65
CA LEU A 179 -4.86 -4.05 -1.92
C LEU A 179 -4.26 -3.62 -3.25
N GLY A 180 -3.01 -4.00 -3.51
CA GLY A 180 -2.31 -3.69 -4.76
C GLY A 180 -2.99 -4.27 -5.99
N VAL A 181 -3.39 -5.54 -5.95
CA VAL A 181 -4.08 -6.18 -7.10
C VAL A 181 -5.44 -5.52 -7.35
N ILE A 182 -6.20 -5.19 -6.29
CA ILE A 182 -7.47 -4.45 -6.40
C ILE A 182 -7.24 -3.08 -7.06
N ALA A 183 -6.28 -2.31 -6.54
CA ALA A 183 -5.97 -0.97 -7.03
C ALA A 183 -5.50 -0.99 -8.49
N ARG A 184 -4.58 -1.90 -8.85
CA ARG A 184 -4.02 -1.97 -10.21
C ARG A 184 -5.03 -2.48 -11.23
N ARG A 185 -5.90 -3.43 -10.85
CA ARG A 185 -6.99 -3.85 -11.73
C ARG A 185 -7.87 -2.64 -12.10
N TYR A 186 -8.35 -1.91 -11.10
CA TYR A 186 -9.17 -0.71 -11.31
C TYR A 186 -8.44 0.36 -12.13
N ALA A 187 -7.17 0.62 -11.81
CA ALA A 187 -6.36 1.60 -12.52
C ALA A 187 -6.18 1.22 -13.98
N ILE A 188 -5.82 -0.03 -14.29
CA ILE A 188 -5.56 -0.46 -15.66
C ILE A 188 -6.86 -0.54 -16.48
N GLU A 189 -7.99 -0.94 -15.88
CA GLU A 189 -9.32 -0.84 -16.54
C GLU A 189 -9.61 0.60 -16.98
N LYS A 190 -9.28 1.61 -16.16
CA LYS A 190 -9.40 3.03 -16.53
C LYS A 190 -8.36 3.46 -17.57
N LEU A 191 -7.09 3.12 -17.40
CA LEU A 191 -6.02 3.52 -18.33
C LEU A 191 -6.24 2.94 -19.73
N VAL A 192 -6.78 1.72 -19.83
CA VAL A 192 -7.20 1.11 -21.09
C VAL A 192 -8.24 1.99 -21.80
N ARG A 193 -9.26 2.46 -21.08
CA ARG A 193 -10.32 3.34 -21.62
C ARG A 193 -9.75 4.71 -22.03
N VAL A 194 -8.88 5.30 -21.22
CA VAL A 194 -8.18 6.57 -21.54
C VAL A 194 -7.38 6.42 -22.85
N CYS A 195 -6.63 5.32 -23.00
CA CYS A 195 -5.88 5.05 -24.22
C CYS A 195 -6.76 4.76 -25.44
N ALA A 196 -7.99 4.29 -25.22
CA ALA A 196 -9.01 4.11 -26.27
C ALA A 196 -9.76 5.41 -26.64
N GLY A 197 -9.47 6.54 -25.97
CA GLY A 197 -10.08 7.84 -26.26
C GLY A 197 -11.38 8.11 -25.49
N ASP A 198 -11.59 7.45 -24.34
CA ASP A 198 -12.74 7.73 -23.48
C ASP A 198 -12.63 9.10 -22.81
N GLU A 199 -13.43 10.06 -23.29
CA GLU A 199 -13.50 11.42 -22.78
C GLU A 199 -14.23 11.54 -21.43
N SER A 200 -14.86 10.48 -20.94
CA SER A 200 -15.54 10.49 -19.64
C SER A 200 -14.56 10.45 -18.45
N ILE A 201 -13.29 10.14 -18.70
CA ILE A 201 -12.24 10.03 -17.68
C ILE A 201 -11.39 11.27 -17.76
N ASP A 202 -11.40 12.08 -16.70
CA ASP A 202 -10.66 13.34 -16.69
C ASP A 202 -9.17 13.16 -16.33
N PHE A 203 -8.46 14.29 -16.34
CA PHE A 203 -7.03 14.34 -16.07
C PHE A 203 -6.70 13.89 -14.64
N GLU A 204 -7.52 14.30 -13.67
CA GLU A 204 -7.34 13.95 -12.27
C GLU A 204 -7.49 12.44 -12.05
N GLU A 205 -8.57 11.85 -12.58
CA GLU A 205 -8.79 10.41 -12.51
C GLU A 205 -7.69 9.61 -13.20
N THR A 206 -7.19 10.09 -14.34
CA THR A 206 -6.15 9.43 -15.12
C THR A 206 -4.84 9.34 -14.34
N LEU A 207 -4.33 10.46 -13.79
CA LEU A 207 -3.06 10.42 -13.05
C LEU A 207 -3.20 9.78 -11.67
N ALA A 208 -4.38 9.83 -11.02
CA ALA A 208 -4.63 9.09 -9.79
C ALA A 208 -4.35 7.59 -9.94
N CYS A 209 -4.61 7.01 -11.12
CA CYS A 209 -4.36 5.61 -11.44
C CYS A 209 -2.88 5.21 -11.35
N LEU A 210 -1.92 6.15 -11.53
CA LEU A 210 -0.48 5.84 -11.39
C LEU A 210 -0.12 5.42 -9.96
N SER A 211 -0.86 5.89 -8.96
CA SER A 211 -0.59 5.54 -7.55
C SER A 211 -0.91 4.07 -7.25
N ALA A 212 -1.76 3.41 -8.04
CA ALA A 212 -2.07 1.99 -7.85
C ALA A 212 -0.84 1.07 -7.98
N PHE A 213 0.19 1.48 -8.72
CA PHE A 213 1.44 0.74 -8.84
C PHE A 213 2.24 0.69 -7.53
N TYR A 214 1.93 1.60 -6.59
CA TYR A 214 2.46 1.64 -5.22
C TYR A 214 1.49 1.03 -4.19
N ASP A 215 0.50 0.26 -4.66
CA ASP A 215 -0.56 -0.34 -3.85
C ASP A 215 -1.53 0.68 -3.21
N GLU A 216 -1.57 1.91 -3.71
CA GLU A 216 -2.42 3.00 -3.21
C GLU A 216 -3.76 3.09 -3.95
N SER A 217 -4.83 3.46 -3.24
CA SER A 217 -6.18 3.61 -3.83
C SER A 217 -6.28 4.89 -4.67
N PRO A 218 -6.60 4.80 -5.97
CA PRO A 218 -6.91 5.99 -6.77
C PRO A 218 -8.12 6.75 -6.24
N LYS A 219 -9.10 6.06 -5.62
CA LYS A 219 -10.29 6.70 -5.03
C LYS A 219 -9.92 7.59 -3.84
N ARG A 220 -8.92 7.17 -3.05
CA ARG A 220 -8.38 7.99 -1.96
C ARG A 220 -7.70 9.25 -2.46
N ILE A 221 -6.93 9.15 -3.54
CA ILE A 221 -6.27 10.31 -4.16
C ILE A 221 -7.30 11.38 -4.54
N LEU A 222 -8.41 10.97 -5.16
CA LEU A 222 -9.48 11.90 -5.55
C LEU A 222 -10.15 12.55 -4.33
N ARG A 223 -10.34 11.78 -3.24
CA ARG A 223 -10.85 12.31 -1.97
C ARG A 223 -9.90 13.32 -1.32
N GLN A 224 -8.59 13.09 -1.39
CA GLN A 224 -7.61 14.07 -0.90
C GLN A 224 -7.69 15.40 -1.67
N LEU A 225 -8.01 15.37 -2.96
CA LEU A 225 -8.30 16.58 -3.73
C LEU A 225 -9.61 17.25 -3.28
N ASP A 226 -10.65 16.47 -2.93
CA ASP A 226 -11.91 17.00 -2.35
C ASP A 226 -11.64 17.73 -1.03
N ASP A 227 -10.81 17.14 -0.17
CA ASP A 227 -10.41 17.71 1.13
C ASP A 227 -9.62 19.01 0.92
N LEU A 228 -8.62 19.00 0.01
CA LEU A 228 -7.85 20.20 -0.33
C LEU A 228 -8.72 21.29 -0.94
N ALA A 229 -9.70 20.97 -1.78
CA ALA A 229 -10.62 21.94 -2.34
C ALA A 229 -11.54 22.55 -1.27
N THR A 230 -11.97 21.76 -0.29
CA THR A 230 -12.75 22.23 0.87
C THR A 230 -11.94 23.22 1.72
N LEU A 231 -10.67 22.90 1.99
CA LEU A 231 -9.75 23.81 2.66
C LEU A 231 -9.51 25.08 1.83
N CYS A 232 -9.34 24.95 0.52
CA CYS A 232 -9.13 26.07 -0.38
C CYS A 232 -10.35 27.00 -0.40
N ARG A 233 -11.58 26.46 -0.48
CA ARG A 233 -12.82 27.24 -0.40
C ARG A 233 -12.89 28.07 0.88
N THR A 234 -12.52 27.47 2.01
CA THR A 234 -12.46 28.16 3.31
C THR A 234 -11.42 29.28 3.30
N TYR A 235 -10.23 29.03 2.73
CA TYR A 235 -9.20 30.05 2.53
C TYR A 235 -9.70 31.20 1.65
N LEU A 236 -10.31 30.93 0.49
CA LEU A 236 -10.82 31.96 -0.42
C LEU A 236 -11.89 32.83 0.25
N ALA A 237 -12.78 32.24 1.05
CA ALA A 237 -13.78 32.98 1.82
C ALA A 237 -13.16 33.93 2.84
N GLN A 238 -12.07 33.54 3.52
CA GLN A 238 -11.33 34.42 4.45
C GLN A 238 -10.72 35.65 3.77
N TRP A 239 -10.41 35.54 2.48
CA TRP A 239 -9.87 36.62 1.67
C TRP A 239 -10.94 37.38 0.87
N ASN A 240 -12.24 37.18 1.17
CA ASN A 240 -13.38 37.75 0.44
C ASN A 240 -13.26 37.55 -1.08
N THR A 241 -12.79 36.38 -1.52
CA THR A 241 -12.69 36.08 -2.94
C THR A 241 -14.02 35.53 -3.45
N GLU A 242 -14.71 36.30 -4.29
CA GLU A 242 -15.99 35.93 -4.91
C GLU A 242 -15.81 34.73 -5.86
N LEU A 243 -16.61 33.68 -5.67
CA LEU A 243 -16.60 32.47 -6.50
C LEU A 243 -17.83 32.36 -7.39
N ASP A 244 -18.92 33.09 -7.09
CA ASP A 244 -20.07 33.14 -7.97
C ASP A 244 -19.70 33.94 -9.24
N SER A 245 -19.80 33.28 -10.39
CA SER A 245 -19.52 33.91 -11.69
C SER A 245 -20.46 35.07 -12.02
N ASN A 246 -21.61 35.17 -11.34
CA ASN A 246 -22.54 36.29 -11.49
C ASN A 246 -22.26 37.46 -10.53
N GLY A 247 -21.33 37.28 -9.60
CA GLY A 247 -20.94 38.31 -8.64
C GLY A 247 -20.16 39.45 -9.31
N ASN A 248 -20.43 40.69 -8.90
CA ASN A 248 -19.75 41.88 -9.44
C ASN A 248 -18.23 41.89 -9.16
N GLU A 249 -17.77 41.16 -8.14
CA GLU A 249 -16.37 41.06 -7.73
C GLU A 249 -15.67 39.81 -8.28
N PHE A 250 -16.33 39.04 -9.16
CA PHE A 250 -15.73 37.86 -9.76
C PHE A 250 -14.54 38.25 -10.65
N ASP A 251 -13.35 37.77 -10.29
CA ASP A 251 -12.13 37.92 -11.09
C ASP A 251 -11.36 36.60 -11.16
N LEU A 252 -11.41 35.97 -12.34
CA LEU A 252 -10.74 34.68 -12.60
C LEU A 252 -9.24 34.73 -12.32
N ARG A 253 -8.56 35.85 -12.61
CA ARG A 253 -7.13 36.01 -12.35
C ARG A 253 -6.85 36.07 -10.87
N VAL A 254 -7.65 36.81 -10.10
CA VAL A 254 -7.52 36.89 -8.64
C VAL A 254 -7.74 35.50 -8.05
N ILE A 255 -8.79 34.78 -8.47
CA ILE A 255 -9.07 33.43 -7.98
C ILE A 255 -7.89 32.48 -8.27
N CYS A 256 -7.40 32.43 -9.51
CA CYS A 256 -6.25 31.56 -9.86
C CYS A 256 -4.99 31.91 -9.05
N THR A 257 -4.74 33.20 -8.83
CA THR A 257 -3.62 33.68 -8.00
C THR A 257 -3.78 33.20 -6.56
N ARG A 258 -4.98 33.35 -5.98
CA ARG A 258 -5.27 32.92 -4.61
C ARG A 258 -5.24 31.40 -4.42
N VAL A 259 -5.70 30.63 -5.40
CA VAL A 259 -5.58 29.15 -5.37
C VAL A 259 -4.11 28.73 -5.39
N ARG A 260 -3.27 29.35 -6.23
CA ARG A 260 -1.82 29.10 -6.22
C ARG A 260 -1.17 29.50 -4.89
N ASP A 261 -1.54 30.64 -4.32
CA ASP A 261 -1.00 31.09 -3.04
C ASP A 261 -1.44 30.15 -1.90
N PHE A 262 -2.67 29.66 -1.93
CA PHE A 262 -3.14 28.58 -1.06
C PHE A 262 -2.26 27.33 -1.17
N LEU A 263 -1.99 26.87 -2.40
CA LEU A 263 -1.11 25.71 -2.64
C LEU A 263 0.27 25.92 -2.02
N ARG A 264 0.90 27.08 -2.24
CA ARG A 264 2.20 27.43 -1.67
C ARG A 264 2.19 27.44 -0.14
N ASN A 265 1.14 27.99 0.46
CA ASN A 265 0.96 28.00 1.92
C ASN A 265 0.79 26.59 2.51
N HIS A 266 0.33 25.63 1.70
CA HIS A 266 0.22 24.22 2.07
C HIS A 266 1.44 23.38 1.64
N GLY A 267 2.54 24.03 1.24
CA GLY A 267 3.81 23.38 0.91
C GLY A 267 3.93 22.87 -0.53
N PHE A 268 2.93 23.10 -1.38
CA PHE A 268 3.00 22.76 -2.81
C PHE A 268 3.82 23.82 -3.55
N THR A 269 5.12 23.59 -3.67
CA THR A 269 6.08 24.53 -4.27
C THR A 269 6.96 23.84 -5.32
N PRO A 270 7.66 24.61 -6.18
CA PRO A 270 8.62 24.04 -7.13
C PRO A 270 9.72 23.20 -6.46
N ALA A 271 9.98 22.01 -6.98
CA ALA A 271 11.18 21.24 -6.68
C ALA A 271 12.41 21.83 -7.39
N GLU A 272 13.59 21.67 -6.79
CA GLU A 272 14.86 22.16 -7.32
C GLU A 272 15.94 21.06 -7.26
N GLY A 273 16.97 21.21 -8.09
CA GLY A 273 18.16 20.34 -8.07
C GLY A 273 17.83 18.84 -8.17
N LEU A 274 18.38 18.05 -7.27
CA LEU A 274 18.20 16.59 -7.26
C LEU A 274 16.77 16.16 -6.91
N ASP A 275 15.99 16.98 -6.21
CA ASP A 275 14.61 16.66 -5.83
C ASP A 275 13.68 16.75 -7.03
N PHE A 276 14.02 17.57 -8.04
CA PHE A 276 13.23 17.72 -9.27
C PHE A 276 13.12 16.39 -10.04
N HIS A 277 14.21 15.63 -10.07
CA HIS A 277 14.31 14.35 -10.78
C HIS A 277 13.95 13.14 -9.92
N ASP A 278 13.21 13.34 -8.83
CA ASP A 278 12.67 12.22 -8.07
C ASP A 278 11.46 11.59 -8.80
N PRO A 279 11.47 10.29 -9.14
CA PRO A 279 10.32 9.60 -9.74
C PRO A 279 9.04 9.77 -8.93
N LEU A 280 9.11 9.89 -7.60
CA LEU A 280 7.95 10.08 -6.74
C LEU A 280 7.17 11.37 -7.06
N ASN A 281 7.80 12.35 -7.71
CA ASN A 281 7.10 13.53 -8.20
C ASN A 281 6.01 13.20 -9.24
N GLN A 282 6.00 12.02 -9.86
CA GLN A 282 4.99 11.64 -10.85
C GLN A 282 3.74 11.01 -10.24
N PHE A 283 3.76 10.71 -8.94
CA PHE A 283 2.74 9.88 -8.31
C PHE A 283 1.92 10.66 -7.28
N PRO A 284 0.59 10.80 -7.47
CA PRO A 284 -0.25 11.59 -6.58
C PRO A 284 -0.20 11.22 -5.10
N HIS A 285 -0.11 9.93 -4.76
CA HIS A 285 0.02 9.51 -3.36
C HIS A 285 1.26 10.10 -2.67
N ALA A 286 2.34 10.33 -3.42
CA ALA A 286 3.56 10.91 -2.87
C ALA A 286 3.43 12.43 -2.78
N PHE A 287 3.07 13.11 -3.88
CA PHE A 287 3.11 14.58 -3.90
C PHE A 287 1.92 15.26 -3.20
N LEU A 288 0.83 14.56 -2.89
CA LEU A 288 -0.26 15.08 -2.04
C LEU A 288 0.06 14.99 -0.55
N ASN A 289 0.96 14.07 -0.17
CA ASN A 289 1.39 13.85 1.20
C ASN A 289 2.77 14.47 1.41
N ASP A 290 3.83 13.71 1.20
CA ASP A 290 5.17 14.02 1.71
C ASP A 290 6.08 14.70 0.66
N HIS A 291 5.71 14.67 -0.62
CA HIS A 291 6.51 15.16 -1.75
C HIS A 291 5.89 16.41 -2.40
N ARG A 292 5.41 17.36 -1.59
CA ARG A 292 4.70 18.55 -2.08
C ARG A 292 5.58 19.52 -2.85
N ARG A 293 6.90 19.52 -2.59
CA ARG A 293 7.88 20.19 -3.45
C ARG A 293 8.07 19.36 -4.70
N SER A 294 7.46 19.77 -5.81
CA SER A 294 7.31 18.89 -6.97
C SER A 294 7.46 19.62 -8.30
N ILE A 295 7.33 18.86 -9.38
CA ILE A 295 7.50 19.30 -10.77
C ILE A 295 6.25 20.04 -11.29
N PRO A 296 6.34 20.73 -12.46
CA PRO A 296 5.21 21.49 -13.00
C PRO A 296 3.93 20.67 -13.17
N MET A 297 4.04 19.43 -13.66
CA MET A 297 2.88 18.57 -13.91
C MET A 297 2.08 18.28 -12.65
N SER A 298 2.77 18.03 -11.53
CA SER A 298 2.17 17.66 -10.24
C SER A 298 1.51 18.87 -9.59
N LEU A 299 2.14 20.05 -9.65
CA LEU A 299 1.52 21.28 -9.19
C LEU A 299 0.28 21.65 -10.02
N VAL A 300 0.34 21.46 -11.35
CA VAL A 300 -0.82 21.67 -12.23
C VAL A 300 -1.93 20.67 -11.92
N TYR A 301 -1.62 19.40 -11.65
CA TYR A 301 -2.61 18.39 -11.24
C TYR A 301 -3.38 18.81 -9.98
N VAL A 302 -2.69 19.26 -8.94
CA VAL A 302 -3.38 19.70 -7.71
C VAL A 302 -4.20 20.96 -7.98
N PHE A 303 -3.65 21.91 -8.75
CA PHE A 303 -4.32 23.15 -9.11
C PHE A 303 -5.61 22.91 -9.90
N THR A 304 -5.57 22.13 -10.99
CA THR A 304 -6.76 21.84 -11.80
C THR A 304 -7.79 21.06 -10.99
N GLY A 305 -7.33 20.11 -10.18
CA GLY A 305 -8.18 19.31 -9.31
C GLY A 305 -8.96 20.17 -8.31
N ILE A 306 -8.32 21.18 -7.71
CA ILE A 306 -8.97 22.15 -6.82
C ILE A 306 -9.92 23.07 -7.61
N CYS A 307 -9.47 23.67 -8.72
CA CYS A 307 -10.29 24.58 -9.51
C CYS A 307 -11.62 23.93 -9.94
N ARG A 308 -11.58 22.70 -10.47
CA ARG A 308 -12.76 21.96 -10.91
C ARG A 308 -13.74 21.73 -9.76
N ARG A 309 -13.25 21.40 -8.56
CA ARG A 309 -14.06 21.22 -7.33
C ARG A 309 -14.60 22.54 -6.76
N LEU A 310 -13.99 23.67 -7.11
CA LEU A 310 -14.53 25.00 -6.82
C LEU A 310 -15.57 25.45 -7.84
N GLY A 311 -15.80 24.68 -8.92
CA GLY A 311 -16.74 25.00 -10.00
C GLY A 311 -16.11 25.78 -11.16
N ILE A 312 -14.79 25.86 -11.22
CA ILE A 312 -14.04 26.57 -12.26
C ILE A 312 -13.42 25.54 -13.21
N ASP A 313 -13.72 25.64 -14.49
CA ASP A 313 -13.17 24.71 -15.47
C ASP A 313 -11.66 24.94 -15.63
N ALA A 314 -10.89 23.87 -15.52
CA ALA A 314 -9.44 23.91 -15.57
C ALA A 314 -8.92 22.62 -16.19
N ALA A 315 -7.96 22.75 -17.11
CA ALA A 315 -7.37 21.63 -17.82
C ALA A 315 -5.85 21.84 -18.02
N PRO A 316 -5.06 20.76 -18.09
CA PRO A 316 -3.63 20.87 -18.29
C PRO A 316 -3.30 21.17 -19.75
N VAL A 317 -2.24 21.94 -19.97
CA VAL A 317 -1.68 22.28 -21.29
C VAL A 317 -0.29 21.68 -21.40
N ASN A 318 -0.08 20.85 -22.43
CA ASN A 318 1.21 20.24 -22.72
C ASN A 318 2.08 21.18 -23.56
N TYR A 319 2.99 21.92 -22.91
CA TYR A 319 3.93 22.80 -23.60
C TYR A 319 5.37 22.26 -23.52
N PRO A 320 6.24 22.49 -24.51
CA PRO A 320 7.65 22.13 -24.40
C PRO A 320 8.27 22.69 -23.11
N GLU A 321 8.95 21.83 -22.35
CA GLU A 321 9.62 22.15 -21.07
C GLU A 321 8.71 22.70 -19.95
N ARG A 322 7.39 22.82 -20.18
CA ARG A 322 6.44 23.37 -19.21
C ARG A 322 5.17 22.53 -19.13
N VAL A 323 4.44 22.71 -18.04
CA VAL A 323 3.03 22.29 -17.95
C VAL A 323 2.29 23.51 -17.40
N LEU A 324 1.26 23.95 -18.11
CA LEU A 324 0.45 25.11 -17.73
C LEU A 324 -0.98 24.66 -17.42
N ALA A 325 -1.75 25.53 -16.76
CA ALA A 325 -3.19 25.35 -16.60
C ALA A 325 -3.93 26.30 -17.56
N HIS A 326 -4.85 25.75 -18.35
CA HIS A 326 -5.87 26.51 -19.04
C HIS A 326 -7.10 26.57 -18.15
N VAL A 327 -7.55 27.78 -17.80
CA VAL A 327 -8.66 28.00 -16.88
C VAL A 327 -9.75 28.79 -17.59
N THR A 328 -10.99 28.32 -17.52
CA THR A 328 -12.14 28.95 -18.16
C THR A 328 -13.14 29.37 -17.09
N ALA A 329 -13.58 30.63 -17.11
CA ALA A 329 -14.64 31.09 -16.22
C ALA A 329 -15.95 30.30 -16.48
N PRO A 330 -16.80 30.09 -15.47
CA PRO A 330 -18.09 29.42 -15.66
C PRO A 330 -18.97 30.17 -16.69
N GLY A 331 -19.67 29.43 -17.55
CA GLY A 331 -20.63 29.97 -18.53
C GLY A 331 -20.20 29.81 -20.01
N PRO A 332 -21.15 29.94 -20.97
CA PRO A 332 -20.93 29.59 -22.39
C PRO A 332 -19.92 30.48 -23.13
N HIS A 333 -19.56 31.64 -22.59
CA HIS A 333 -18.55 32.56 -23.14
C HIS A 333 -17.55 33.03 -22.08
N GLY A 334 -17.27 32.16 -21.09
CA GLY A 334 -16.38 32.48 -19.99
C GLY A 334 -14.98 32.90 -20.46
N ALA A 335 -14.42 33.93 -19.83
CA ALA A 335 -13.06 34.36 -20.10
C ALA A 335 -12.06 33.22 -19.86
N THR A 336 -11.09 33.06 -20.75
CA THR A 336 -10.04 32.03 -20.64
C THR A 336 -8.71 32.63 -20.19
N LEU A 337 -7.99 31.93 -19.31
CA LEU A 337 -6.69 32.32 -18.78
C LEU A 337 -5.69 31.17 -18.93
N LEU A 338 -4.47 31.49 -19.38
CA LEU A 338 -3.32 30.60 -19.26
C LEU A 338 -2.50 30.98 -18.03
N PHE A 339 -2.28 30.00 -17.17
CA PHE A 339 -1.72 30.19 -15.84
C PHE A 339 -0.51 29.27 -15.62
N ASP A 340 0.63 29.86 -15.27
CA ASP A 340 1.83 29.12 -14.86
C ASP A 340 1.82 28.95 -13.34
N VAL A 341 1.35 27.77 -12.91
CA VAL A 341 1.27 27.40 -11.49
C VAL A 341 2.67 27.29 -10.87
N PHE A 342 3.67 26.87 -11.65
CA PHE A 342 5.01 26.53 -11.17
C PHE A 342 5.86 27.78 -10.93
N ASN A 343 6.09 28.62 -11.95
CA ASN A 343 7.02 29.76 -11.86
C ASN A 343 6.43 31.01 -11.21
N GLY A 344 5.13 31.03 -10.91
CA GLY A 344 4.43 32.19 -10.35
C GLY A 344 4.28 33.37 -11.32
N ARG A 345 4.74 33.25 -12.57
CA ARG A 345 4.53 34.24 -13.63
C ARG A 345 3.12 34.09 -14.16
N SER A 346 2.23 35.03 -13.85
CA SER A 346 0.86 35.02 -14.38
C SER A 346 0.37 36.45 -14.59
N PRO A 347 -0.33 36.76 -15.70
CA PRO A 347 -0.77 35.84 -16.75
C PRO A 347 0.37 35.47 -17.71
N VAL A 348 0.26 34.30 -18.34
CA VAL A 348 1.13 33.96 -19.48
C VAL A 348 0.52 34.59 -20.73
N ASP A 349 1.17 35.60 -21.31
CA ASP A 349 0.74 36.18 -22.58
C ASP A 349 1.00 35.16 -23.70
N ARG A 350 -0.06 34.78 -24.44
CA ARG A 350 0.00 33.84 -25.56
C ARG A 350 1.04 34.30 -26.60
N ALA A 351 1.18 35.61 -26.82
CA ALA A 351 2.17 36.16 -27.75
C ALA A 351 3.62 35.99 -27.25
N SER A 352 3.84 36.06 -25.93
CA SER A 352 5.17 35.94 -25.31
C SER A 352 5.72 34.51 -25.33
N VAL A 353 4.85 33.51 -25.42
CA VAL A 353 5.22 32.09 -25.44
C VAL A 353 5.36 31.55 -26.86
N ALA A 354 4.59 32.10 -27.81
CA ALA A 354 4.49 31.63 -29.19
C ALA A 354 5.70 31.95 -30.11
N GLY A 355 6.67 32.75 -29.68
CA GLY A 355 7.91 32.99 -30.43
C GLY A 355 7.73 33.44 -31.89
N GLY A 356 6.60 34.07 -32.23
CA GLY A 356 6.31 34.56 -33.60
C GLY A 356 5.91 33.50 -34.63
N GLY A 357 5.69 32.23 -34.25
CA GLY A 357 5.23 31.17 -35.16
C GLY A 357 3.78 30.70 -34.90
N THR A 358 3.27 29.78 -35.72
CA THR A 358 1.97 29.07 -35.57
C THR A 358 1.96 28.14 -34.34
N VAL A 359 2.13 28.72 -33.14
CA VAL A 359 2.23 28.03 -31.82
C VAL A 359 0.89 28.05 -31.07
N SER A 360 -0.20 28.46 -31.73
CA SER A 360 -1.53 28.62 -31.13
C SER A 360 -2.11 27.30 -30.61
N ASP A 361 -1.85 26.17 -31.28
CA ASP A 361 -2.48 24.88 -30.94
C ASP A 361 -1.87 24.23 -29.68
N PHE A 362 -0.60 24.52 -29.36
CA PHE A 362 0.08 24.00 -28.16
C PHE A 362 -0.37 24.66 -26.85
N LEU A 363 -1.21 25.69 -26.93
CA LEU A 363 -1.72 26.44 -25.79
C LEU A 363 -3.18 26.08 -25.46
N LEU A 364 -3.72 25.05 -26.09
CA LEU A 364 -5.04 24.50 -25.81
C LEU A 364 -4.96 23.39 -24.74
N PRO A 365 -6.07 23.14 -24.01
CA PRO A 365 -6.21 21.95 -23.19
C PRO A 365 -5.82 20.68 -23.95
N CYS A 366 -5.06 19.80 -23.30
CA CYS A 366 -4.69 18.51 -23.89
C CYS A 366 -5.49 17.36 -23.26
N ALA A 367 -5.73 16.31 -24.06
CA ALA A 367 -6.40 15.11 -23.59
C ALA A 367 -5.58 14.41 -22.47
N PRO A 368 -6.23 13.74 -21.50
CA PRO A 368 -5.54 13.08 -20.38
C PRO A 368 -4.45 12.09 -20.81
N VAL A 369 -4.64 11.38 -21.94
CA VAL A 369 -3.65 10.45 -22.50
C VAL A 369 -2.31 11.12 -22.82
N VAL A 370 -2.31 12.40 -23.20
CA VAL A 370 -1.10 13.16 -23.51
C VAL A 370 -0.28 13.39 -22.24
N MET A 371 -0.95 13.77 -21.14
CA MET A 371 -0.29 13.93 -19.84
C MET A 371 0.15 12.61 -19.24
N LEU A 372 -0.60 11.53 -19.44
CA LEU A 372 -0.20 10.18 -19.04
C LEU A 372 1.11 9.76 -19.74
N GLN A 373 1.23 10.01 -21.05
CA GLN A 373 2.47 9.74 -21.79
C GLN A 373 3.62 10.62 -21.30
N ARG A 374 3.36 11.90 -21.00
CA ARG A 374 4.36 12.79 -20.40
C ARG A 374 4.84 12.25 -19.05
N ALA A 375 3.92 11.79 -18.20
CA ALA A 375 4.23 11.17 -16.91
C ALA A 375 5.14 9.95 -17.09
N ALA A 376 4.78 9.01 -17.98
CA ALA A 376 5.57 7.82 -18.25
C ALA A 376 6.99 8.13 -18.75
N ASN A 377 7.14 9.12 -19.65
CA ASN A 377 8.44 9.58 -20.11
C ASN A 377 9.28 10.17 -18.97
N ASN A 378 8.69 11.01 -18.14
CA ASN A 378 9.39 11.59 -17.01
C ASN A 378 9.84 10.51 -16.01
N ILE A 379 9.01 9.50 -15.73
CA ILE A 379 9.35 8.39 -14.83
C ILE A 379 10.65 7.72 -15.30
N ILE A 380 10.72 7.30 -16.57
CA ILE A 380 11.92 6.64 -17.11
C ILE A 380 13.15 7.54 -16.98
N ASN A 381 13.03 8.82 -17.36
CA ASN A 381 14.12 9.77 -17.28
C ASN A 381 14.59 10.00 -15.84
N PHE A 382 13.67 10.06 -14.88
CA PHE A 382 13.97 10.29 -13.47
C PHE A 382 14.61 9.06 -12.81
N VAL A 383 14.13 7.85 -13.13
CA VAL A 383 14.76 6.60 -12.67
C VAL A 383 16.17 6.47 -13.23
N GLN A 384 16.37 6.76 -14.53
CA GLN A 384 17.71 6.76 -15.14
C GLN A 384 18.62 7.82 -14.52
N PHE A 385 18.09 9.03 -14.28
CA PHE A 385 18.84 10.10 -13.63
C PHE A 385 19.33 9.70 -12.23
N GLN A 386 18.46 9.10 -11.41
CA GLN A 386 18.83 8.61 -10.08
C GLN A 386 19.90 7.52 -10.13
N ARG A 387 19.81 6.57 -11.08
CA ARG A 387 20.83 5.52 -11.29
C ARG A 387 22.21 6.13 -11.55
N VAL A 388 22.28 7.19 -12.36
CA VAL A 388 23.55 7.83 -12.76
C VAL A 388 24.09 8.76 -11.67
N HIS A 389 23.24 9.59 -11.05
CA HIS A 389 23.69 10.72 -10.23
C HIS A 389 23.64 10.48 -8.72
N ARG A 390 22.84 9.53 -8.23
CA ARG A 390 22.75 9.24 -6.78
C ARG A 390 23.60 8.04 -6.35
N SER A 391 24.25 7.32 -7.28
CA SER A 391 24.95 6.04 -7.03
C SER A 391 24.14 5.08 -6.15
N ALA A 392 22.81 5.19 -6.22
CA ALA A 392 21.89 4.50 -5.33
C ALA A 392 21.49 3.18 -5.99
N SER A 393 21.52 2.10 -5.20
CA SER A 393 20.91 0.84 -5.57
C SER A 393 19.44 1.02 -5.94
N LEU A 394 18.96 0.26 -6.92
CA LEU A 394 17.55 0.28 -7.30
C LEU A 394 16.67 -0.19 -6.16
N THR A 395 15.78 0.69 -5.71
CA THR A 395 14.80 0.41 -4.66
C THR A 395 13.56 -0.27 -5.23
N GLU A 396 12.71 -0.86 -4.38
CA GLU A 396 11.41 -1.39 -4.83
C GLU A 396 10.52 -0.28 -5.42
N ALA A 397 10.62 0.95 -4.91
CA ALA A 397 9.91 2.10 -5.46
C ALA A 397 10.32 2.38 -6.92
N ASN A 398 11.60 2.27 -7.26
CA ASN A 398 12.04 2.43 -8.66
C ASN A 398 11.44 1.34 -9.55
N LEU A 399 11.35 0.09 -9.08
CA LEU A 399 10.74 -1.00 -9.84
C LEU A 399 9.23 -0.78 -10.07
N TRP A 400 8.52 -0.25 -9.07
CA TRP A 400 7.10 0.07 -9.19
C TRP A 400 6.84 1.25 -10.14
N ALA A 401 7.73 2.24 -10.13
CA ALA A 401 7.71 3.33 -11.10
C ALA A 401 7.94 2.82 -12.52
N ASP A 402 8.95 1.96 -12.72
CA ASP A 402 9.24 1.31 -14.00
C ASP A 402 8.03 0.47 -14.47
N TYR A 403 7.35 -0.25 -13.57
CA TYR A 403 6.11 -0.97 -13.91
C TYR A 403 5.00 -0.03 -14.42
N ALA A 404 4.78 1.11 -13.75
CA ALA A 404 3.79 2.09 -14.18
C ALA A 404 4.11 2.65 -15.58
N ALA A 405 5.36 3.07 -15.79
CA ALA A 405 5.80 3.63 -17.07
C ALA A 405 5.71 2.60 -18.20
N CYS A 406 6.27 1.41 -18.01
CA CYS A 406 6.23 0.34 -19.01
C CYS A 406 4.80 -0.09 -19.36
N THR A 407 3.87 -0.08 -18.40
CA THR A 407 2.45 -0.35 -18.68
C THR A 407 1.84 0.71 -19.59
N CYS A 408 2.12 2.00 -19.32
CA CYS A 408 1.66 3.11 -20.17
C CYS A 408 2.24 3.02 -21.58
N PHE A 409 3.54 2.70 -21.71
CA PHE A 409 4.16 2.48 -23.01
C PHE A 409 3.58 1.26 -23.73
N LEU A 410 3.37 0.14 -23.03
CA LEU A 410 2.81 -1.07 -23.63
C LEU A 410 1.40 -0.84 -24.17
N LEU A 411 0.54 -0.10 -23.45
CA LEU A 411 -0.79 0.27 -23.94
C LEU A 411 -0.73 1.08 -25.25
N ARG A 412 0.34 1.87 -25.44
CA ARG A 412 0.49 2.75 -26.60
C ARG A 412 1.23 2.10 -27.77
N THR A 413 2.39 1.50 -27.52
CA THR A 413 3.29 0.94 -28.54
C THR A 413 2.97 -0.53 -28.82
N GLN A 414 2.39 -1.24 -27.85
CA GLN A 414 2.09 -2.66 -27.89
C GLN A 414 3.30 -3.54 -28.25
N GLU A 415 4.49 -3.15 -27.81
CA GLU A 415 5.73 -3.89 -28.05
C GLU A 415 5.89 -5.06 -27.08
N ALA A 416 6.14 -6.27 -27.61
CA ALA A 416 6.18 -7.49 -26.82
C ALA A 416 7.32 -7.52 -25.78
N HIS A 417 8.41 -6.80 -25.97
CA HIS A 417 9.49 -6.74 -24.98
C HIS A 417 9.05 -6.03 -23.68
N LEU A 418 8.15 -5.04 -23.78
CA LEU A 418 7.55 -4.39 -22.62
C LEU A 418 6.65 -5.36 -21.86
N ALA A 419 5.91 -6.23 -22.57
CA ALA A 419 5.12 -7.29 -21.97
C ALA A 419 5.98 -8.24 -21.12
N THR A 420 7.14 -8.66 -21.64
CA THR A 420 8.12 -9.47 -20.89
C THR A 420 8.67 -8.75 -19.66
N HIS A 421 8.86 -7.43 -19.75
CA HIS A 421 9.40 -6.65 -18.64
C HIS A 421 8.36 -6.50 -17.52
N ILE A 422 7.09 -6.19 -17.84
CA ILE A 422 6.09 -5.92 -16.80
C ILE A 422 5.68 -7.15 -16.00
N THR A 423 5.74 -8.36 -16.58
CA THR A 423 5.43 -9.61 -15.86
C THR A 423 6.41 -9.91 -14.72
N GLN A 424 7.58 -9.28 -14.72
CA GLN A 424 8.59 -9.43 -13.67
C GLN A 424 8.22 -8.68 -12.38
N PHE A 425 7.23 -7.78 -12.44
CA PHE A 425 6.74 -7.03 -11.29
C PHE A 425 5.49 -7.67 -10.70
N LYS A 426 5.30 -7.50 -9.38
CA LYS A 426 4.06 -7.82 -8.64
C LYS A 426 3.37 -9.10 -9.16
N PRO A 427 3.97 -10.29 -8.98
CA PRO A 427 3.60 -11.51 -9.72
C PRO A 427 2.10 -11.88 -9.64
N TYR A 428 1.43 -11.56 -8.52
CA TYR A 428 0.00 -11.82 -8.31
C TYR A 428 -0.95 -10.96 -9.16
N ASP A 429 -0.41 -10.03 -9.95
CA ASP A 429 -1.13 -9.34 -11.02
C ASP A 429 -1.42 -10.23 -12.24
N GLY A 430 -0.67 -11.34 -12.39
CA GLY A 430 -0.66 -12.17 -13.59
C GLY A 430 -2.04 -12.50 -14.15
N ILE A 431 -2.93 -13.01 -13.31
CA ILE A 431 -4.30 -13.32 -13.73
C ILE A 431 -5.15 -12.04 -13.78
N ALA A 432 -5.33 -11.40 -12.62
CA ALA A 432 -6.37 -10.41 -12.37
C ALA A 432 -6.21 -9.10 -13.15
N VAL A 433 -4.97 -8.76 -13.50
CA VAL A 433 -4.59 -7.47 -14.07
C VAL A 433 -4.03 -7.69 -15.47
N LEU A 434 -3.01 -8.55 -15.59
CA LEU A 434 -2.30 -8.74 -16.85
C LEU A 434 -3.17 -9.54 -17.83
N CYS A 435 -3.59 -10.76 -17.49
CA CYS A 435 -4.38 -11.60 -18.40
C CYS A 435 -5.83 -11.12 -18.56
N ASP A 436 -6.51 -10.74 -17.49
CA ASP A 436 -7.94 -10.41 -17.54
C ASP A 436 -8.24 -9.02 -18.13
N VAL A 437 -7.33 -8.04 -18.00
CA VAL A 437 -7.60 -6.64 -18.38
C VAL A 437 -6.67 -6.16 -19.48
N LEU A 438 -5.36 -6.39 -19.34
CA LEU A 438 -4.38 -5.85 -20.27
C LEU A 438 -4.27 -6.69 -21.55
N ALA A 439 -4.14 -8.00 -21.44
CA ALA A 439 -3.99 -8.92 -22.57
C ALA A 439 -5.06 -8.73 -23.68
N PRO A 440 -6.37 -8.60 -23.35
CA PRO A 440 -7.44 -8.47 -24.35
C PRO A 440 -7.33 -7.23 -25.25
N VAL A 441 -6.61 -6.19 -24.85
CA VAL A 441 -6.44 -4.96 -25.65
C VAL A 441 -5.12 -4.89 -26.42
N LEU A 442 -4.20 -5.82 -26.18
CA LEU A 442 -2.93 -5.91 -26.90
C LEU A 442 -3.08 -6.64 -28.23
N ASN A 443 -2.17 -6.34 -29.17
CA ASN A 443 -2.00 -7.13 -30.39
C ASN A 443 -1.61 -8.59 -30.07
N ALA A 444 -1.75 -9.46 -31.08
CA ALA A 444 -1.56 -10.90 -30.92
C ALA A 444 -0.17 -11.28 -30.36
N ASN A 445 0.91 -10.59 -30.75
CA ASN A 445 2.25 -10.93 -30.30
C ASN A 445 2.48 -10.54 -28.84
N ALA A 446 2.18 -9.29 -28.47
CA ALA A 446 2.34 -8.82 -27.10
C ALA A 446 1.41 -9.55 -26.12
N ARG A 447 0.17 -9.84 -26.55
CA ARG A 447 -0.78 -10.68 -25.79
C ARG A 447 -0.21 -12.05 -25.49
N ARG A 448 0.23 -12.78 -26.52
CA ARG A 448 0.78 -14.13 -26.37
C ARG A 448 1.97 -14.15 -25.42
N VAL A 449 2.92 -13.22 -25.58
CA VAL A 449 4.09 -13.12 -24.71
C VAL A 449 3.69 -12.83 -23.26
N LEU A 450 2.75 -11.91 -23.04
CA LEU A 450 2.26 -11.57 -21.71
C LEU A 450 1.57 -12.76 -21.03
N GLU A 451 0.67 -13.45 -21.72
CA GLU A 451 -0.06 -14.61 -21.20
C GLU A 451 0.86 -15.81 -20.91
N GLU A 452 1.81 -16.09 -21.81
CA GLU A 452 2.81 -17.14 -21.61
C GLU A 452 3.66 -16.86 -20.36
N GLN A 453 4.20 -15.65 -20.22
CA GLN A 453 5.04 -15.28 -19.07
C GLN A 453 4.26 -15.26 -17.75
N ALA A 454 3.04 -14.71 -17.73
CA ALA A 454 2.19 -14.71 -16.54
C ALA A 454 1.83 -16.16 -16.13
N GLY A 455 1.50 -17.00 -17.10
CA GLY A 455 1.20 -18.42 -16.86
C GLY A 455 2.41 -19.21 -16.36
N ASP A 456 3.62 -18.89 -16.82
CA ASP A 456 4.84 -19.54 -16.35
C ASP A 456 5.19 -19.16 -14.91
N ILE A 457 4.95 -17.91 -14.52
CA ILE A 457 5.08 -17.46 -13.11
C ILE A 457 4.09 -18.22 -12.21
N GLU A 458 2.82 -18.32 -12.61
CA GLU A 458 1.81 -19.10 -11.86
C GLU A 458 2.25 -20.56 -11.71
N LYS A 459 2.67 -21.22 -12.80
CA LYS A 459 3.14 -22.60 -12.77
C LYS A 459 4.35 -22.80 -11.85
N GLN A 460 5.31 -21.87 -11.88
CA GLN A 460 6.50 -21.94 -11.01
C GLN A 460 6.12 -21.81 -9.54
N ASP A 461 5.20 -20.89 -9.20
CA ASP A 461 4.70 -20.75 -7.84
C ASP A 461 3.94 -22.00 -7.36
N GLU A 462 3.11 -22.62 -8.22
CA GLU A 462 2.41 -23.87 -7.90
C GLU A 462 3.37 -25.06 -7.71
N GLN A 463 4.42 -25.16 -8.53
CA GLN A 463 5.47 -26.18 -8.36
C GLN A 463 6.23 -25.97 -7.06
N ARG A 464 6.55 -24.72 -6.72
CA ARG A 464 7.18 -24.39 -5.45
C ARG A 464 6.28 -24.75 -4.26
N ALA A 465 4.96 -24.55 -4.38
CA ALA A 465 4.00 -24.92 -3.35
C ALA A 465 3.98 -26.42 -3.02
N GLN A 466 4.33 -27.27 -3.99
CA GLN A 466 4.41 -28.73 -3.83
C GLN A 466 5.78 -29.22 -3.33
N THR A 467 6.78 -28.35 -3.32
CA THR A 467 8.17 -28.71 -3.03
C THR A 467 8.45 -28.64 -1.53
N LYS A 468 9.13 -29.66 -0.98
CA LYS A 468 9.58 -29.70 0.41
C LYS A 468 11.06 -30.04 0.45
N TYR A 469 11.81 -29.28 1.26
CA TYR A 469 13.25 -29.45 1.43
C TYR A 469 13.54 -29.92 2.86
N ARG A 470 14.05 -31.14 3.00
CA ARG A 470 14.41 -31.73 4.30
C ARG A 470 15.91 -31.77 4.48
N ARG A 471 16.38 -31.34 5.66
CA ARG A 471 17.79 -31.37 6.03
C ARG A 471 18.26 -32.81 6.27
N SER A 472 17.38 -33.68 6.75
CA SER A 472 17.64 -35.11 6.89
C SER A 472 18.02 -35.80 5.56
N GLU A 473 17.54 -35.25 4.44
CA GLU A 473 17.80 -35.76 3.08
C GLU A 473 19.02 -35.08 2.42
N HIS A 474 19.52 -33.97 2.98
CA HIS A 474 20.53 -33.12 2.35
C HIS A 474 21.56 -32.59 3.37
N LYS A 475 22.85 -32.69 3.05
CA LYS A 475 23.91 -32.14 3.91
C LYS A 475 23.98 -30.61 3.76
N VAL A 476 23.22 -29.91 4.61
CA VAL A 476 23.09 -28.43 4.62
C VAL A 476 23.55 -27.89 5.97
N ALA A 477 24.46 -26.92 5.97
CA ALA A 477 25.10 -26.38 7.17
C ALA A 477 24.28 -25.29 7.88
N HIS A 478 23.49 -24.52 7.13
CA HIS A 478 22.74 -23.37 7.64
C HIS A 478 21.23 -23.58 7.50
N PHE A 479 20.43 -22.77 8.18
CA PHE A 479 18.97 -22.88 8.22
C PHE A 479 18.31 -21.56 7.79
N VAL A 480 17.09 -21.65 7.27
CA VAL A 480 16.25 -20.50 6.95
C VAL A 480 15.95 -19.69 8.20
N GLY A 481 16.08 -18.37 8.13
CA GLY A 481 15.99 -17.48 9.30
C GLY A 481 17.31 -17.19 10.00
N LEU A 482 18.42 -17.83 9.57
CA LEU A 482 19.76 -17.46 10.02
C LEU A 482 20.18 -16.10 9.43
N VAL A 483 20.82 -15.27 10.24
CA VAL A 483 21.50 -14.05 9.81
C VAL A 483 22.99 -14.28 9.68
N PHE A 484 23.58 -13.76 8.62
CA PHE A 484 24.96 -14.04 8.25
C PHE A 484 25.65 -12.82 7.65
N LYS A 485 26.98 -12.89 7.60
CA LYS A 485 27.85 -11.99 6.83
C LYS A 485 28.47 -12.77 5.67
N HIS A 486 28.46 -12.20 4.47
CA HIS A 486 29.06 -12.82 3.30
C HIS A 486 30.59 -12.82 3.43
N ALA A 487 31.24 -13.98 3.28
CA ALA A 487 32.69 -14.13 3.49
C ALA A 487 33.54 -13.23 2.56
N ARG A 488 33.22 -13.21 1.25
CA ARG A 488 33.95 -12.40 0.25
C ARG A 488 33.58 -10.92 0.25
N TYR A 489 32.28 -10.59 0.24
CA TYR A 489 31.80 -9.22 0.02
C TYR A 489 31.43 -8.47 1.31
N GLY A 490 31.37 -9.14 2.45
CA GLY A 490 31.17 -8.53 3.76
C GLY A 490 29.78 -7.96 4.04
N TYR A 491 28.82 -8.05 3.12
CA TYR A 491 27.44 -7.60 3.38
C TYR A 491 26.72 -8.55 4.33
N THR A 492 25.73 -8.02 5.05
CA THR A 492 24.88 -8.78 5.98
C THR A 492 23.53 -9.08 5.34
N GLY A 493 22.99 -10.27 5.62
CA GLY A 493 21.66 -10.67 5.16
C GLY A 493 21.05 -11.79 5.99
N CYS A 494 19.82 -12.17 5.65
CA CYS A 494 19.14 -13.33 6.22
C CYS A 494 18.77 -14.35 5.16
N ILE A 495 18.76 -15.62 5.56
CA ILE A 495 18.42 -16.75 4.69
C ILE A 495 16.90 -16.89 4.61
N THR A 496 16.35 -16.94 3.40
CA THR A 496 14.90 -17.12 3.12
C THR A 496 14.57 -18.45 2.43
N GLY A 497 15.59 -19.20 2.02
CA GLY A 497 15.45 -20.52 1.42
C GLY A 497 16.80 -21.11 1.05
N TRP A 498 16.82 -22.40 0.76
CA TRP A 498 17.98 -23.12 0.22
C TRP A 498 17.57 -24.19 -0.79
N GLU A 499 18.52 -24.53 -1.67
CA GLU A 499 18.47 -25.73 -2.52
C GLU A 499 19.75 -26.56 -2.30
N PRO A 500 19.68 -27.91 -2.43
CA PRO A 500 20.81 -28.79 -2.15
C PRO A 500 21.97 -28.65 -3.14
N LYS A 501 21.73 -28.04 -4.30
CA LYS A 501 22.70 -27.72 -5.34
C LYS A 501 22.31 -26.42 -6.04
N CYS A 502 23.23 -25.81 -6.77
CA CYS A 502 22.93 -24.61 -7.55
C CYS A 502 21.83 -24.90 -8.59
N ALA A 503 20.69 -24.22 -8.47
CA ALA A 503 19.56 -24.32 -9.39
C ALA A 503 19.55 -23.23 -10.49
N ALA A 504 20.52 -22.31 -10.45
CA ALA A 504 20.63 -21.23 -11.42
C ALA A 504 21.07 -21.72 -12.81
N SER A 505 20.76 -20.94 -13.85
CA SER A 505 21.12 -21.27 -15.23
C SER A 505 22.65 -21.34 -15.42
N VAL A 506 23.09 -22.04 -16.46
CA VAL A 506 24.53 -22.20 -16.76
C VAL A 506 25.18 -20.85 -17.05
N GLU A 507 24.47 -19.95 -17.72
CA GLU A 507 24.91 -18.59 -18.04
C GLU A 507 25.12 -17.79 -16.74
N TRP A 508 24.18 -17.87 -15.81
CA TRP A 508 24.30 -17.22 -14.51
C TRP A 508 25.46 -17.81 -13.70
N GLN A 509 25.63 -19.13 -13.70
CA GLN A 509 26.75 -19.79 -13.02
C GLN A 509 28.10 -19.37 -13.59
N ALA A 510 28.19 -19.15 -14.91
CA ALA A 510 29.38 -18.62 -15.55
C ALA A 510 29.64 -17.16 -15.16
N GLN A 511 28.61 -16.31 -15.21
CA GLN A 511 28.69 -14.89 -14.84
C GLN A 511 29.11 -14.68 -13.38
N MET A 512 28.58 -15.50 -12.47
CA MET A 512 28.89 -15.44 -11.04
C MET A 512 30.11 -16.28 -10.66
N GLU A 513 30.82 -16.82 -11.66
CA GLU A 513 32.03 -17.62 -11.50
C GLU A 513 31.89 -18.81 -10.53
N VAL A 514 30.70 -19.43 -10.49
CA VAL A 514 30.38 -20.56 -9.60
C VAL A 514 31.35 -21.72 -9.81
N PHE A 515 31.85 -21.91 -11.03
CA PHE A 515 32.83 -22.95 -11.33
C PHE A 515 34.21 -22.73 -10.68
N LYS A 516 34.53 -21.51 -10.26
CA LYS A 516 35.78 -21.17 -9.55
C LYS A 516 35.68 -21.35 -8.04
N LEU A 517 34.48 -21.64 -7.54
CA LEU A 517 34.26 -21.90 -6.12
C LEU A 517 34.86 -23.26 -5.70
N PRO A 518 35.50 -23.37 -4.53
CA PRO A 518 36.13 -24.61 -4.06
C PRO A 518 35.20 -25.83 -4.08
N ARG A 519 33.92 -25.66 -3.70
CA ARG A 519 32.91 -26.73 -3.74
C ARG A 519 32.00 -26.69 -4.99
N GLY A 520 32.20 -25.71 -5.87
CA GLY A 520 31.48 -25.56 -7.14
C GLY A 520 29.96 -25.51 -7.01
N ALA A 521 29.24 -25.92 -8.06
CA ALA A 521 27.78 -25.92 -8.14
C ALA A 521 27.08 -27.07 -7.37
N LYS A 522 27.84 -28.05 -6.86
CA LYS A 522 27.31 -29.24 -6.18
C LYS A 522 27.04 -29.03 -4.68
N GLN A 523 27.49 -27.91 -4.11
CA GLN A 523 27.17 -27.52 -2.73
C GLN A 523 25.78 -26.89 -2.63
N PRO A 524 25.20 -26.81 -1.42
CA PRO A 524 23.98 -26.05 -1.19
C PRO A 524 24.14 -24.57 -1.53
N PHE A 525 23.07 -23.98 -2.05
CA PHE A 525 22.96 -22.54 -2.28
C PHE A 525 21.74 -22.00 -1.54
N TYR A 526 21.83 -20.73 -1.15
CA TYR A 526 20.86 -20.08 -0.29
C TYR A 526 20.30 -18.83 -0.98
N THR A 527 18.99 -18.71 -0.97
CA THR A 527 18.30 -17.47 -1.36
C THR A 527 18.22 -16.56 -0.14
N VAL A 528 18.77 -15.35 -0.25
CA VAL A 528 18.92 -14.43 0.88
C VAL A 528 18.34 -13.05 0.58
N ILE A 529 17.90 -12.35 1.63
CA ILE A 529 17.62 -10.91 1.59
C ILE A 529 18.73 -10.21 2.35
N ALA A 530 19.41 -9.28 1.70
CA ALA A 530 20.44 -8.48 2.35
C ALA A 530 19.88 -7.20 2.97
N MET A 531 20.66 -6.56 3.85
CA MET A 531 20.28 -5.30 4.50
C MET A 531 20.13 -4.12 3.53
N ASP A 532 20.67 -4.22 2.32
CA ASP A 532 20.44 -3.25 1.24
C ASP A 532 19.17 -3.54 0.41
N GLY A 533 18.37 -4.53 0.82
CA GLY A 533 17.09 -4.89 0.21
C GLY A 533 17.20 -5.79 -1.02
N HIS A 534 18.40 -6.11 -1.49
CA HIS A 534 18.58 -6.99 -2.65
C HIS A 534 18.41 -8.46 -2.27
N LYS A 535 17.73 -9.19 -3.16
CA LYS A 535 17.73 -10.66 -3.14
C LYS A 535 19.01 -11.17 -3.79
N ARG A 536 19.67 -12.14 -3.16
CA ARG A 536 20.91 -12.74 -3.67
C ARG A 536 20.87 -14.26 -3.57
N TYR A 537 21.71 -14.91 -4.37
CA TYR A 537 21.89 -16.36 -4.39
C TYR A 537 23.32 -16.70 -4.00
N VAL A 538 23.50 -17.34 -2.85
CA VAL A 538 24.79 -17.42 -2.15
C VAL A 538 25.17 -18.87 -1.92
N ALA A 539 26.41 -19.23 -2.31
CA ALA A 539 26.97 -20.55 -2.02
C ALA A 539 27.21 -20.75 -0.52
N GLU A 540 27.01 -21.97 -0.02
CA GLU A 540 27.17 -22.31 1.41
C GLU A 540 28.51 -21.85 2.01
N GLU A 541 29.62 -22.07 1.32
CA GLU A 541 30.95 -21.71 1.82
C GLU A 541 31.19 -20.20 1.99
N ASN A 542 30.30 -19.36 1.47
CA ASN A 542 30.36 -17.91 1.62
C ASN A 542 29.50 -17.38 2.78
N ILE A 543 28.85 -18.26 3.55
CA ILE A 543 27.98 -17.88 4.66
C ILE A 543 28.75 -17.98 5.98
N ILE A 544 28.90 -16.83 6.65
CA ILE A 544 29.46 -16.76 8.01
C ILE A 544 28.33 -16.34 8.96
N PRO A 545 27.82 -17.24 9.83
CA PRO A 545 26.80 -16.91 10.81
C PRO A 545 27.24 -15.72 11.69
N ILE A 546 26.31 -14.82 12.01
CA ILE A 546 26.56 -13.71 12.93
C ILE A 546 25.48 -13.65 14.02
N VAL A 547 25.78 -12.89 15.07
CA VAL A 547 24.82 -12.57 16.14
C VAL A 547 23.68 -11.74 15.57
N LEU A 548 22.44 -12.17 15.82
CA LEU A 548 21.26 -11.37 15.53
C LEU A 548 21.07 -10.34 16.64
N THR A 549 21.23 -9.07 16.30
CA THR A 549 20.90 -7.94 17.20
C THR A 549 19.56 -7.34 16.81
N LYS A 550 18.97 -6.55 17.73
CA LYS A 550 17.75 -5.78 17.46
C LYS A 550 17.92 -4.86 16.24
N ASP A 551 19.05 -4.17 16.13
CA ASP A 551 19.34 -3.27 15.00
C ASP A 551 19.39 -4.01 13.65
N ILE A 552 19.99 -5.21 13.63
CA ILE A 552 20.05 -6.02 12.40
C ILE A 552 18.65 -6.51 12.04
N ALA A 553 17.87 -6.97 13.03
CA ALA A 553 16.49 -7.41 12.80
C ALA A 553 15.62 -6.28 12.24
N GLN A 554 15.70 -5.08 12.81
CA GLN A 554 14.99 -3.89 12.35
C GLN A 554 15.43 -3.46 10.95
N THR A 555 16.74 -3.44 10.69
CA THR A 555 17.24 -3.04 9.37
C THR A 555 16.82 -4.03 8.28
N LEU A 556 16.84 -5.34 8.57
CA LEU A 556 16.34 -6.36 7.62
C LEU A 556 14.83 -6.26 7.39
N PHE A 557 14.06 -5.94 8.43
CA PHE A 557 12.63 -5.71 8.32
C PHE A 557 12.32 -4.51 7.41
N GLU A 558 13.09 -3.42 7.54
CA GLU A 558 12.92 -2.19 6.77
C GLU A 558 13.52 -2.27 5.36
N SER A 559 14.50 -3.16 5.11
CA SER A 559 15.22 -3.20 3.84
C SER A 559 14.35 -3.64 2.66
N ARG A 560 13.31 -4.45 2.90
CA ARG A 560 12.46 -4.99 1.83
C ARG A 560 11.06 -5.37 2.30
N SER A 561 10.04 -4.99 1.52
CA SER A 561 8.64 -5.32 1.79
C SER A 561 8.37 -6.82 1.94
N SER A 562 9.06 -7.66 1.15
CA SER A 562 8.89 -9.12 1.20
C SER A 562 9.48 -9.78 2.44
N PHE A 563 10.22 -9.08 3.31
CA PHE A 563 10.66 -9.63 4.60
C PHE A 563 9.47 -10.16 5.41
N SER A 564 8.39 -9.37 5.44
CA SER A 564 7.17 -9.69 6.20
C SER A 564 6.41 -10.92 5.66
N ARG A 565 6.70 -11.37 4.43
CA ARG A 565 6.17 -12.63 3.89
C ARG A 565 6.79 -13.85 4.58
N PHE A 566 8.08 -13.74 4.87
CA PHE A 566 8.92 -14.87 5.25
C PHE A 566 9.01 -15.05 6.76
N PHE A 567 8.98 -13.96 7.54
CA PHE A 567 9.23 -14.03 8.97
C PHE A 567 8.06 -13.49 9.79
N GLU A 568 7.87 -14.06 10.98
CA GLU A 568 6.81 -13.69 11.93
C GLU A 568 7.34 -12.94 13.15
N GLY A 569 8.65 -13.03 13.41
CA GLY A 569 9.28 -12.54 14.63
C GLY A 569 10.78 -12.78 14.62
N ALA A 570 11.41 -12.56 15.75
CA ALA A 570 12.81 -12.92 15.97
C ALA A 570 13.03 -13.33 17.43
N GLU A 571 13.94 -14.27 17.62
CA GLU A 571 14.43 -14.72 18.91
C GLU A 571 15.88 -14.23 19.04
N LEU A 572 16.11 -13.30 19.97
CA LEU A 572 17.46 -12.81 20.27
C LEU A 572 18.11 -13.76 21.26
N GLY A 573 19.34 -14.18 20.96
CA GLY A 573 20.13 -14.96 21.91
C GLY A 573 20.48 -14.12 23.12
N GLY A 574 20.40 -14.73 24.31
CA GLY A 574 20.86 -14.13 25.57
C GLY A 574 22.38 -13.94 25.61
N ALA A 575 23.02 -14.24 26.75
CA ALA A 575 24.41 -13.86 27.04
C ALA A 575 25.50 -14.37 26.06
N VAL A 576 25.25 -15.39 25.21
CA VAL A 576 26.22 -15.91 24.20
C VAL A 576 25.90 -15.44 22.77
N GLY A 577 24.79 -14.70 22.56
CA GLY A 577 24.54 -13.95 21.32
C GLY A 577 24.05 -14.73 20.10
N ARG A 578 23.55 -15.96 20.20
CA ARG A 578 22.97 -16.67 19.04
C ARG A 578 21.45 -16.44 18.94
N GLY A 579 21.00 -15.76 17.89
CA GLY A 579 19.58 -15.54 17.62
C GLY A 579 19.15 -16.04 16.24
N ARG A 580 17.84 -16.00 15.99
CA ARG A 580 17.21 -16.39 14.71
C ARG A 580 15.98 -15.55 14.38
N LEU A 581 15.62 -15.49 13.11
CA LEU A 581 14.30 -15.04 12.67
C LEU A 581 13.30 -16.20 12.76
N LEU A 582 12.07 -15.91 13.19
CA LEU A 582 10.98 -16.91 13.30
C LEU A 582 10.28 -17.05 11.95
N LEU A 583 10.15 -18.29 11.47
CA LEU A 583 9.63 -18.59 10.13
C LEU A 583 8.10 -18.40 10.06
N SER A 584 7.63 -17.91 8.92
CA SER A 584 6.21 -17.92 8.60
C SER A 584 5.68 -19.34 8.31
N ALA A 585 4.36 -19.50 8.35
CA ALA A 585 3.70 -20.75 7.93
C ALA A 585 4.17 -21.23 6.54
N GLU A 586 4.38 -20.30 5.60
CA GLU A 586 4.90 -20.62 4.27
C GLU A 586 6.28 -21.28 4.32
N LEU A 587 7.22 -20.67 5.05
CA LEU A 587 8.57 -21.22 5.15
C LEU A 587 8.62 -22.52 5.94
N ARG A 588 7.80 -22.67 6.98
CA ARG A 588 7.67 -23.96 7.70
C ARG A 588 7.12 -25.08 6.81
N SER A 589 6.24 -24.77 5.86
CA SER A 589 5.73 -25.76 4.91
C SER A 589 6.79 -26.23 3.92
N VAL A 590 7.62 -25.32 3.42
CA VAL A 590 8.68 -25.62 2.44
C VAL A 590 9.92 -26.22 3.11
N TYR A 591 10.28 -25.76 4.31
CA TYR A 591 11.46 -26.14 5.07
C TYR A 591 11.08 -26.65 6.48
N PRO A 592 10.43 -27.83 6.59
CA PRO A 592 9.80 -28.29 7.83
C PRO A 592 10.75 -28.57 8.99
N GLU A 593 12.04 -28.77 8.72
CA GLU A 593 13.06 -29.11 9.73
C GLU A 593 13.90 -27.89 10.16
N ASP A 594 13.79 -26.76 9.45
CA ASP A 594 14.66 -25.59 9.66
C ASP A 594 14.28 -24.80 10.91
N ASP A 595 13.00 -24.78 11.29
CA ASP A 595 12.58 -24.13 12.52
C ASP A 595 13.19 -24.83 13.76
N ALA A 596 13.18 -26.17 13.78
CA ALA A 596 13.82 -26.94 14.85
C ALA A 596 15.36 -26.75 14.87
N ALA A 597 15.99 -26.71 13.69
CA ALA A 597 17.42 -26.45 13.57
C ALA A 597 17.79 -25.05 14.11
N GLY A 598 16.98 -24.04 13.80
CA GLY A 598 17.16 -22.69 14.33
C GLY A 598 16.96 -22.62 15.86
N ALA A 599 15.98 -23.34 16.40
CA ALA A 599 15.74 -23.39 17.84
C ALA A 599 16.95 -24.01 18.57
N ALA A 600 17.50 -25.11 18.05
CA ALA A 600 18.71 -25.72 18.58
C ALA A 600 19.91 -24.75 18.54
N TRP A 601 20.08 -24.04 17.43
CA TRP A 601 21.12 -23.02 17.28
C TRP A 601 21.04 -21.90 18.32
N ALA A 602 19.83 -21.40 18.59
CA ALA A 602 19.59 -20.39 19.62
C ALA A 602 19.87 -20.94 21.02
N ALA A 603 19.40 -22.17 21.32
CA ALA A 603 19.58 -22.82 22.63
C ALA A 603 21.05 -23.15 22.96
N GLU A 604 21.87 -23.52 21.97
CA GLU A 604 23.32 -23.70 22.16
C GLU A 604 24.04 -22.41 22.60
N GLY A 605 23.42 -21.24 22.37
CA GLY A 605 23.88 -19.93 22.85
C GLY A 605 23.32 -19.52 24.22
N ASP A 606 22.62 -20.39 24.94
CA ASP A 606 22.12 -20.11 26.29
C ASP A 606 23.01 -20.81 27.35
N PRO A 607 23.69 -20.04 28.23
CA PRO A 607 24.56 -20.64 29.24
C PRO A 607 23.78 -21.45 30.30
N SER A 608 22.45 -21.33 30.38
CA SER A 608 21.60 -22.11 31.30
C SER A 608 21.32 -23.54 30.82
N VAL A 609 21.49 -23.83 29.52
CA VAL A 609 21.27 -25.17 28.91
C VAL A 609 22.57 -26.00 28.87
N SER A 610 23.72 -25.35 29.02
CA SER A 610 25.08 -25.93 28.97
C SER A 610 25.35 -27.02 30.04
N THR A 611 24.60 -27.05 31.14
CA THR A 611 24.91 -27.93 32.29
C THR A 611 24.06 -29.20 32.37
N SER A 612 22.99 -29.35 31.58
CA SER A 612 22.07 -30.51 31.74
C SER A 612 22.01 -31.49 30.55
N CYS A 613 22.49 -31.13 29.36
CA CYS A 613 22.36 -32.00 28.17
C CYS A 613 23.67 -32.64 27.67
N ARG A 614 24.75 -32.58 28.44
CA ARG A 614 26.03 -33.23 28.07
C ARG A 614 26.15 -34.72 28.42
N ALA A 615 25.09 -35.36 28.94
CA ALA A 615 25.17 -36.73 29.45
C ALA A 615 24.38 -37.81 28.67
N GLN A 616 23.70 -37.53 27.55
CA GLN A 616 22.83 -38.54 26.92
C GLN A 616 22.90 -38.71 25.39
N VAL A 617 23.96 -38.26 24.71
CA VAL A 617 24.13 -38.52 23.26
C VAL A 617 25.48 -39.18 22.93
N LEU A 618 25.90 -40.13 23.78
CA LEU A 618 26.94 -41.10 23.45
C LEU A 618 26.54 -42.47 23.99
N THR A 619 25.51 -43.06 23.38
CA THR A 619 25.28 -44.51 23.30
C THR A 619 24.08 -44.75 22.40
N TYR A 620 24.34 -44.97 21.11
CA TYR A 620 23.87 -46.09 20.28
C TYR A 620 24.34 -45.91 18.84
#